data_AF-A0A4U1I9S4-F1
#
_entry.id   AF-A0A4U1I9S4-F1
#
_cell.length_a   1.000
_cell.length_b   1.000
_cell.length_c   1.000
_cell.angle_alpha   90.00
_cell.angle_beta   90.00
_cell.angle_gamma   90.00
#
_symmetry.space_group_name_H-M   'P 1'
#
loop_
_entity.id
_entity.type
_entity.pdbx_description
1 polymer ?
#
loop_
_entity_poly.entity_id
_entity_poly.type
_entity_poly.pdbx_seq_one_letter_code
_entity_poly.pdbx_strand_id
1 'polypeptide(L)'
;MTIERLTPGVIVELDDPVMGGNKLGLVDESGVGYFDLLDDGEIPKPIQAEFNPRSLGPIETWIGGVPPERREWWVQAWRELSRRRLDILTLARALRWGLDNQSVDIDLIEQMGREASQRIQAGRKQIAQAFSGGGR
;
A
#
# COMPACT_ATOMS: atom_id res chain seq x y z
N MET A 1 -23.86 1.43 -7.20
CA MET A 1 -22.52 1.37 -6.60
C MET A 1 -22.67 0.94 -5.16
N THR A 2 -22.18 -0.26 -4.83
CA THR A 2 -22.18 -0.75 -3.45
C THR A 2 -20.83 -0.43 -2.86
N ILE A 3 -20.82 0.40 -1.81
CA ILE A 3 -19.61 0.69 -1.05
C ILE A 3 -19.30 -0.55 -0.22
N GLU A 4 -18.14 -1.16 -0.45
CA GLU A 4 -17.69 -2.29 0.35
C GLU A 4 -17.12 -1.79 1.68
N ARG A 5 -17.50 -2.45 2.77
CA ARG A 5 -16.97 -2.15 4.10
C ARG A 5 -15.86 -3.15 4.43
N LEU A 6 -14.63 -2.67 4.50
CA LEU A 6 -13.46 -3.42 4.93
C LEU A 6 -13.14 -3.16 6.41
N THR A 7 -12.30 -4.01 6.98
CA THR A 7 -11.81 -3.85 8.36
C THR A 7 -10.91 -2.61 8.47
N PRO A 8 -11.19 -1.66 9.37
CA PRO A 8 -10.32 -0.52 9.62
C PRO A 8 -8.88 -0.90 9.96
N GLY A 9 -7.92 -0.08 9.54
CA GLY A 9 -6.50 -0.24 9.87
C GLY A 9 -5.77 -1.38 9.13
N VAL A 10 -6.47 -2.13 8.27
CA VAL A 10 -5.82 -3.16 7.43
C VAL A 10 -5.33 -2.58 6.12
N ILE A 11 -4.40 -3.27 5.49
CA ILE A 11 -3.98 -2.94 4.14
C ILE A 11 -4.97 -3.54 3.14
N VAL A 12 -5.37 -2.75 2.16
CA VAL A 12 -6.20 -3.14 1.03
C VAL A 12 -5.39 -2.98 -0.26
N GLU A 13 -5.48 -3.96 -1.15
CA GLU A 13 -5.03 -3.84 -2.53
C GLU A 13 -6.21 -3.39 -3.40
N LEU A 14 -5.98 -2.43 -4.29
CA LEU A 14 -6.98 -1.95 -5.25
C LEU A 14 -6.35 -1.81 -6.63
N ASP A 15 -7.16 -2.00 -7.68
CA ASP A 15 -6.78 -1.62 -9.03
C ASP A 15 -6.62 -0.08 -9.11
N ASP A 16 -5.52 0.36 -9.70
CA ASP A 16 -5.22 1.77 -9.96
C ASP A 16 -5.53 2.11 -11.43
N PRO A 17 -6.69 2.72 -11.72
CA PRO A 17 -7.06 3.07 -13.09
C PRO A 17 -6.20 4.20 -13.67
N VAL A 18 -5.46 4.93 -12.83
CA VAL A 18 -4.65 6.08 -13.26
C VAL A 18 -3.26 5.62 -13.66
N MET A 19 -2.64 4.78 -12.83
CA MET A 19 -1.27 4.31 -13.08
C MET A 19 -1.22 2.95 -13.80
N GLY A 20 -2.33 2.22 -13.84
CA GLY A 20 -2.37 0.83 -14.26
C GLY A 20 -1.77 -0.12 -13.21
N GLY A 21 -2.35 -1.32 -13.10
CA GLY A 21 -1.94 -2.32 -12.11
C GLY A 21 -2.54 -2.07 -10.73
N ASN A 22 -1.92 -2.64 -9.70
CA ASN A 22 -2.44 -2.61 -8.33
C ASN A 22 -1.70 -1.57 -7.48
N LYS A 23 -2.43 -0.96 -6.54
CA LYS A 23 -1.88 -0.13 -5.47
C LYS A 23 -2.32 -0.64 -4.11
N LEU A 24 -1.55 -0.26 -3.08
CA LEU A 24 -1.88 -0.51 -1.70
C LEU A 24 -2.40 0.75 -1.02
N GLY A 25 -3.47 0.58 -0.24
CA GLY A 25 -4.04 1.58 0.65
C GLY A 25 -4.24 1.07 2.07
N LEU A 26 -4.41 2.00 3.01
CA LEU A 26 -4.72 1.75 4.41
C LEU A 26 -6.19 2.10 4.64
N VAL A 27 -6.98 1.13 5.09
CA VAL A 27 -8.41 1.34 5.36
C VAL A 27 -8.58 2.29 6.55
N ASP A 28 -9.43 3.30 6.37
CA ASP A 28 -9.72 4.29 7.40
C ASP A 28 -10.60 3.72 8.54
N GLU A 29 -10.86 4.54 9.56
CA GLU A 29 -11.68 4.14 10.72
C GLU A 29 -13.13 3.80 10.35
N SER A 30 -13.64 4.36 9.25
CA SER A 30 -15.00 4.11 8.79
C SER A 30 -15.16 2.73 8.13
N GLY A 31 -14.06 2.16 7.63
CA GLY A 31 -14.05 0.91 6.86
C GLY A 31 -14.53 1.08 5.42
N VAL A 32 -14.94 2.28 5.01
CA VAL A 32 -15.43 2.56 3.65
C VAL A 32 -14.52 3.52 2.88
N GLY A 33 -13.47 4.01 3.53
CA GLY A 33 -12.45 4.85 2.94
C GLY A 33 -11.06 4.21 3.03
N TYR A 34 -10.13 4.70 2.21
CA TYR A 34 -8.72 4.33 2.29
C TYR A 34 -7.78 5.50 2.01
N PHE A 35 -6.57 5.40 2.54
CA PHE A 35 -5.45 6.29 2.26
C PHE A 35 -4.44 5.57 1.38
N ASP A 36 -4.04 6.16 0.24
CA ASP A 36 -2.91 5.66 -0.55
C ASP A 36 -1.64 6.52 -0.40
N LEU A 37 -1.71 7.63 0.33
CA LEU A 37 -0.56 8.30 0.95
C LEU A 37 -0.94 8.69 2.39
N LEU A 38 0.08 8.88 3.23
CA LEU A 38 -0.11 9.40 4.58
C LEU A 38 0.49 10.79 4.64
N ASP A 39 -0.39 11.78 4.74
CA ASP A 39 -0.07 13.19 4.90
C ASP A 39 -1.14 13.82 5.81
N ASP A 40 -0.77 14.84 6.58
CA ASP A 40 -1.59 15.40 7.69
C ASP A 40 -2.90 16.07 7.21
N GLY A 41 -3.05 16.29 5.90
CA GLY A 41 -4.25 16.86 5.27
C GLY A 41 -5.03 15.90 4.38
N GLU A 42 -4.70 14.61 4.38
CA GLU A 42 -5.30 13.67 3.46
C GLU A 42 -6.74 13.28 3.86
N ILE A 43 -7.65 13.31 2.89
CA ILE A 43 -9.03 12.82 3.06
C ILE A 43 -9.10 11.41 2.48
N PRO A 44 -9.70 10.43 3.20
CA PRO A 44 -9.80 9.07 2.72
C PRO A 44 -10.62 9.01 1.43
N LYS A 45 -10.12 8.25 0.46
CA LYS A 45 -10.79 7.99 -0.82
C LYS A 45 -11.83 6.89 -0.61
N PRO A 46 -13.00 6.97 -1.26
CA PRO A 46 -14.01 5.93 -1.12
C PRO A 46 -13.50 4.61 -1.69
N ILE A 47 -13.76 3.51 -0.98
CA ILE A 47 -13.58 2.15 -1.48
C ILE A 47 -14.77 1.84 -2.39
N GLN A 48 -14.48 1.57 -3.65
CA GLN A 48 -15.47 1.27 -4.68
C GLN A 48 -15.23 -0.14 -5.22
N ALA A 49 -16.29 -0.90 -5.45
CA ALA A 49 -16.22 -2.28 -5.94
C ALA A 49 -15.54 -2.37 -7.32
N GLU A 50 -15.64 -1.30 -8.12
CA GLU A 50 -15.03 -1.16 -9.44
C GLU A 50 -13.49 -1.19 -9.40
N PHE A 51 -12.88 -0.94 -8.24
CA PHE A 51 -11.43 -1.05 -8.04
C PHE A 51 -10.99 -2.44 -7.54
N ASN A 52 -11.90 -3.43 -7.57
CA ASN A 52 -11.65 -4.81 -7.14
C ASN A 52 -10.92 -4.90 -5.79
N PRO A 53 -11.43 -4.27 -4.72
CA PRO A 53 -10.73 -4.17 -3.46
C PRO A 53 -10.50 -5.55 -2.85
N ARG A 54 -9.26 -5.80 -2.41
CA ARG A 54 -8.88 -7.05 -1.76
C ARG A 54 -8.18 -6.75 -0.44
N SER A 55 -8.85 -7.09 0.66
CA SER A 55 -8.22 -6.99 1.98
C SER A 55 -7.02 -7.94 2.05
N LEU A 56 -5.86 -7.39 2.40
CA LEU A 56 -4.64 -8.14 2.68
C LEU A 56 -4.49 -8.42 4.18
N GLY A 57 -5.42 -7.92 5.01
CA GLY A 57 -5.33 -8.00 6.46
C GLY A 57 -4.22 -7.11 7.05
N PRO A 58 -3.95 -7.27 8.36
CA PRO A 58 -2.88 -6.54 9.05
C PRO A 58 -1.50 -6.94 8.51
N ILE A 59 -0.61 -5.98 8.33
CA ILE A 59 0.73 -6.20 7.76
C ILE A 59 1.54 -7.24 8.54
N GLU A 60 1.33 -7.31 9.86
CA GLU A 60 2.02 -8.22 10.77
C GLU A 60 1.71 -9.69 10.46
N THR A 61 0.59 -9.96 9.79
CA THR A 61 0.14 -11.32 9.47
C THR A 61 0.79 -11.89 8.21
N TRP A 62 1.37 -11.06 7.35
CA TRP A 62 1.79 -11.47 5.99
C TRP A 62 2.92 -12.51 6.01
N ILE A 63 3.83 -12.40 6.96
CA ILE A 63 4.93 -13.35 7.15
C ILE A 63 4.41 -14.73 7.61
N GLY A 64 3.22 -14.79 8.19
CA GLY A 64 2.55 -16.04 8.55
C GLY A 64 2.28 -16.94 7.35
N GLY A 65 2.12 -16.37 6.16
CA GLY A 65 1.92 -17.11 4.90
C GLY A 65 3.21 -17.66 4.27
N VAL A 66 4.38 -17.28 4.79
CA VAL A 66 5.68 -17.77 4.29
C VAL A 66 5.92 -19.22 4.74
N PRO A 67 6.51 -20.08 3.88
CA PRO A 67 6.93 -21.43 4.25
C PRO A 67 7.79 -21.46 5.54
N PRO A 68 7.57 -22.42 6.46
CA PRO A 68 8.26 -22.45 7.74
C PRO A 68 9.80 -22.36 7.63
N GLU A 69 10.39 -23.00 6.62
CA GLU A 69 11.83 -23.04 6.39
C GLU A 69 12.44 -21.68 5.98
N ARG A 70 11.63 -20.72 5.53
CA ARG A 70 12.07 -19.36 5.19
C ARG A 70 11.64 -18.31 6.20
N ARG A 71 10.79 -18.69 7.18
CA ARG A 71 10.13 -17.73 8.08
C ARG A 71 11.12 -16.95 8.93
N GLU A 72 12.21 -17.57 9.37
CA GLU A 72 13.22 -16.87 10.17
C GLU A 72 13.86 -15.71 9.42
N TRP A 73 14.26 -15.91 8.16
CA TRP A 73 14.81 -14.84 7.32
C TRP A 73 13.81 -13.70 7.12
N TRP A 74 12.54 -14.02 6.91
CA TRP A 74 11.48 -13.04 6.78
C TRP A 74 11.19 -12.27 8.07
N VAL A 75 11.23 -12.93 9.23
CA VAL A 75 11.11 -12.27 10.53
C VAL A 75 12.28 -11.31 10.77
N GLN A 76 13.51 -11.71 10.41
CA GLN A 76 14.65 -10.80 10.50
C GLN A 76 14.53 -9.63 9.53
N ALA A 77 14.13 -9.89 8.29
CA ALA A 77 13.92 -8.84 7.30
C ALA A 77 12.86 -7.82 7.76
N TRP A 78 11.75 -8.31 8.30
CA TRP A 78 10.72 -7.45 8.88
C TRP A 78 11.22 -6.59 10.03
N ARG A 79 12.02 -7.17 10.95
CA ARG A 79 12.63 -6.43 12.06
C ARG A 79 13.56 -5.32 11.56
N GLU A 80 14.41 -5.62 10.59
CA GLU A 80 15.33 -4.62 10.02
C GLU A 80 14.56 -3.53 9.28
N LEU A 81 13.59 -3.89 8.45
CA LEU A 81 12.77 -2.95 7.70
C LEU A 81 11.96 -2.04 8.63
N SER A 82 11.42 -2.58 9.72
CA SER A 82 10.68 -1.80 10.74
C SER A 82 11.56 -0.74 11.42
N ARG A 83 12.89 -0.92 11.45
CA ARG A 83 13.83 0.08 12.00
C ARG A 83 14.11 1.23 11.04
N ARG A 84 13.74 1.11 9.76
CA ARG A 84 13.99 2.14 8.71
C ARG A 84 13.10 3.39 8.83
N ARG A 85 12.19 3.45 9.82
CA ARG A 85 11.28 4.59 10.07
C ARG A 85 10.46 4.97 8.83
N LEU A 86 10.04 3.98 8.06
CA LEU A 86 9.10 4.16 6.95
C LEU A 86 7.70 4.39 7.51
N ASP A 87 6.88 5.17 6.81
CA ASP A 87 5.45 5.17 7.08
C ASP A 87 4.85 3.79 6.73
N ILE A 88 3.69 3.48 7.30
CA ILE A 88 3.08 2.16 7.21
C ILE A 88 2.75 1.76 5.76
N LEU A 89 2.43 2.70 4.87
CA LEU A 89 2.14 2.39 3.46
C LEU A 89 3.43 2.10 2.69
N THR A 90 4.49 2.88 2.90
CA THR A 90 5.80 2.59 2.31
C THR A 90 6.35 1.26 2.82
N LEU A 91 6.20 0.97 4.11
CA LEU A 91 6.56 -0.31 4.73
C LEU A 91 5.77 -1.48 4.12
N ALA A 92 4.45 -1.32 3.95
CA ALA A 92 3.59 -2.32 3.31
C ALA A 92 4.02 -2.61 1.87
N ARG A 93 4.31 -1.57 1.08
CA ARG A 93 4.78 -1.72 -0.31
C ARG A 93 6.12 -2.43 -0.39
N ALA A 94 7.05 -2.06 0.47
CA ALA A 94 8.34 -2.72 0.57
C ALA A 94 8.16 -4.21 0.88
N LEU A 95 7.48 -4.54 1.99
CA LEU A 95 7.26 -5.93 2.40
C LEU A 95 6.53 -6.74 1.33
N ARG A 96 5.50 -6.16 0.71
CA ARG A 96 4.74 -6.83 -0.35
C ARG A 96 5.63 -7.16 -1.54
N TRP A 97 6.42 -6.20 -2.02
CA TRP A 97 7.35 -6.41 -3.12
C TRP A 97 8.35 -7.52 -2.79
N GLY A 98 8.90 -7.51 -1.58
CA GLY A 98 9.81 -8.56 -1.13
C GLY A 98 9.15 -9.94 -1.18
N LEU A 99 7.94 -10.08 -0.62
CA LEU A 99 7.21 -11.35 -0.59
C LEU A 99 6.90 -11.87 -2.00
N ASP A 100 6.42 -10.98 -2.88
CA ASP A 100 6.06 -11.34 -4.26
C ASP A 100 7.30 -11.73 -5.10
N ASN A 101 8.47 -11.15 -4.80
CA ASN A 101 9.73 -11.44 -5.50
C ASN A 101 10.64 -12.43 -4.76
N GLN A 102 10.20 -12.95 -3.62
CA GLN A 102 10.97 -13.83 -2.74
C GLN A 102 12.36 -13.26 -2.34
N SER A 103 12.47 -11.94 -2.24
CA SER A 103 13.71 -11.26 -1.85
C SER A 103 13.67 -10.87 -0.38
N VAL A 104 14.77 -11.07 0.34
CA VAL A 104 14.99 -10.59 1.72
C VAL A 104 16.11 -9.55 1.80
N ASP A 105 16.57 -9.03 0.66
CA ASP A 105 17.52 -7.92 0.59
C ASP A 105 16.84 -6.64 1.07
N ILE A 106 17.24 -6.16 2.25
CA ILE A 106 16.57 -5.06 2.94
C ILE A 106 16.69 -3.74 2.20
N ASP A 107 17.85 -3.45 1.62
CA ASP A 107 18.08 -2.18 0.94
C ASP A 107 17.29 -2.16 -0.38
N LEU A 108 17.26 -3.28 -1.11
CA LEU A 108 16.46 -3.41 -2.30
C LEU A 108 14.96 -3.33 -1.99
N ILE A 109 14.48 -4.04 -0.97
CA ILE A 109 13.07 -4.02 -0.55
C ILE A 109 12.64 -2.60 -0.13
N GLU A 110 13.47 -1.90 0.64
CA GLU A 110 13.23 -0.51 1.03
C GLU A 110 13.14 0.39 -0.21
N GLN A 111 14.11 0.28 -1.12
CA GLN A 111 14.12 1.05 -2.36
C GLN A 111 12.83 0.85 -3.16
N MET A 112 12.41 -0.39 -3.37
CA MET A 112 11.21 -0.71 -4.15
C MET A 112 9.92 -0.19 -3.48
N GLY A 113 9.84 -0.24 -2.14
CA GLY A 113 8.73 0.37 -1.41
C GLY A 113 8.67 1.89 -1.54
N ARG A 114 9.82 2.56 -1.51
CA ARG A 114 9.92 4.02 -1.72
C ARG A 114 9.55 4.39 -3.15
N GLU A 115 10.05 3.68 -4.15
CA GLU A 115 9.70 3.90 -5.56
C GLU A 115 8.20 3.71 -5.81
N ALA A 116 7.58 2.68 -5.22
CA ALA A 116 6.14 2.48 -5.30
C ALA A 116 5.35 3.67 -4.70
N SER A 117 5.81 4.21 -3.56
CA SER A 117 5.18 5.36 -2.92
C SER A 117 5.35 6.65 -3.73
N GLN A 118 6.53 6.85 -4.31
CA GLN A 118 6.80 7.98 -5.21
C GLN A 118 5.95 7.92 -6.48
N ARG A 119 5.72 6.72 -7.05
CA ARG A 119 4.80 6.55 -8.19
C ARG A 119 3.39 7.01 -7.83
N ILE A 120 2.84 6.57 -6.69
CA ILE A 120 1.51 7.01 -6.24
C ILE A 120 1.45 8.52 -6.07
N GLN A 121 2.49 9.12 -5.46
CA GLN A 121 2.57 10.57 -5.33
C GLN A 121 2.60 11.29 -6.68
N ALA A 122 3.37 10.78 -7.65
CA ALA A 122 3.42 11.32 -9.01
C ALA A 122 2.07 11.20 -9.73
N GLY A 123 1.39 10.05 -9.62
CA GLY A 123 0.06 9.84 -10.18
C GLY A 123 -0.97 10.84 -9.63
N ARG A 124 -0.96 11.08 -8.31
CA ARG A 124 -1.85 12.10 -7.70
C ARG A 124 -1.57 13.51 -8.20
N LYS A 125 -0.29 13.87 -8.38
CA LYS A 125 0.08 15.18 -8.94
C LYS A 125 -0.43 15.35 -10.36
N GLN A 126 -0.35 14.31 -11.20
CA GLN A 126 -0.86 14.35 -12.57
C GLN A 126 -2.38 14.56 -12.61
N ILE A 127 -3.14 13.85 -11.76
CA ILE A 127 -4.59 14.02 -11.64
C ILE A 127 -4.91 15.46 -11.21
N ALA A 128 -4.26 15.96 -10.15
CA ALA A 128 -4.49 17.31 -9.65
C ALA A 128 -4.22 18.39 -10.72
N GLN A 129 -3.16 18.21 -11.52
CA GLN A 129 -2.84 19.09 -12.65
C GLN A 129 -3.92 19.03 -13.76
N ALA A 130 -4.42 17.84 -14.09
CA ALA A 130 -5.47 17.69 -15.09
C ALA A 130 -6.77 18.41 -14.68
N PHE A 131 -7.16 18.32 -13.40
CA PHE A 131 -8.37 18.99 -12.89
C PHE A 131 -8.20 20.50 -12.66
N SER A 132 -6.97 20.99 -12.45
CA SER A 132 -6.70 22.43 -12.34
C SER A 132 -6.49 23.13 -13.69
N GLY A 133 -6.11 22.40 -14.74
CA GLY A 133 -5.93 22.93 -16.10
C GLY A 133 -7.20 23.00 -16.97
N GLY A 134 -8.29 22.33 -16.57
CA GLY A 134 -9.55 22.24 -17.34
C GLY A 134 -10.53 23.40 -17.16
N GLY A 135 -10.17 24.45 -16.42
CA GLY A 135 -10.98 25.65 -16.24
C GLY A 135 -10.57 26.77 -17.19
N ARG A 136 -10.87 26.63 -18.49
CA ARG A 136 -10.93 27.74 -19.47
C ARG A 136 -12.03 27.49 -20.48
#